data_AF-A0A4Q9G4C7-F1
#
_entry.id   AF-A0A4Q9G4C7-F1
#
_cell.length_a   1.000
_cell.length_b   1.000
_cell.length_c   1.000
_cell.angle_alpha   90.00
_cell.angle_beta   90.00
_cell.angle_gamma   90.00
#
_symmetry.space_group_name_H-M   'P 1'
#
loop_
_entity.id
_entity.type
_entity.pdbx_description
1 polymer ?
#
loop_
_entity_poly.entity_id
_entity_poly.type
_entity_poly.pdbx_seq_one_letter_code
_entity_poly.pdbx_strand_id
1 'polypeptide(L)'
;MTERLNSERVLARDDGFHPLVDEAEETLAPDTPLADLEQHLHRDLIAIDFPSFSDGRGFSLARRLREMGYKGRLRASGRLIADQFAMARRVGFDEVEVAPDIAARQPQDQWIARADWQAYDHRATLAG
;
A
#
# COMPACT_ATOMS: atom_id res chain seq x y z
N MET A 1 -24.85 -11.27 4.83
CA MET A 1 -23.66 -12.10 5.15
C MET A 1 -22.43 -11.20 5.11
N THR A 2 -22.40 -10.14 5.94
CA THR A 2 -21.44 -9.03 5.79
C THR A 2 -21.06 -8.41 7.14
N GLU A 3 -20.96 -9.22 8.21
CA GLU A 3 -20.75 -8.69 9.57
C GLU A 3 -19.56 -9.32 10.32
N ARG A 4 -18.75 -10.14 9.65
CA ARG A 4 -17.60 -10.80 10.29
C ARG A 4 -16.22 -10.27 9.90
N LEU A 5 -16.13 -9.37 8.93
CA LEU A 5 -14.83 -8.83 8.45
C LEU A 5 -14.33 -7.62 9.26
N ASN A 6 -15.08 -7.12 10.24
CA ASN A 6 -14.74 -5.88 10.95
C ASN A 6 -13.76 -6.05 12.13
N SER A 7 -13.18 -7.23 12.37
CA SER A 7 -12.23 -7.43 13.48
C SER A 7 -10.85 -7.92 13.05
N GLU A 8 -10.64 -8.19 11.77
CA GLU A 8 -9.37 -8.70 11.24
C GLU A 8 -8.81 -7.71 10.23
N ARG A 9 -7.48 -7.58 10.18
CA ARG A 9 -6.82 -6.73 9.19
C ARG A 9 -7.06 -7.33 7.80
N VAL A 10 -7.29 -6.47 6.83
CA VAL A 10 -7.58 -6.88 5.45
C VAL A 10 -6.54 -6.31 4.50
N LEU A 11 -6.31 -7.01 3.39
CA LEU A 11 -5.47 -6.55 2.31
C LEU A 11 -6.33 -5.82 1.27
N ALA A 12 -6.10 -4.54 1.07
CA ALA A 12 -6.65 -3.80 -0.04
C ALA A 12 -5.80 -3.99 -1.30
N ARG A 13 -6.46 -4.43 -2.37
CA ARG A 13 -5.94 -4.58 -3.73
C ARG A 13 -6.87 -3.86 -4.71
N ASP A 14 -6.49 -3.82 -5.98
CA ASP A 14 -7.31 -3.20 -7.03
C ASP A 14 -8.68 -3.86 -7.22
N ASP A 15 -8.81 -5.14 -6.86
CA ASP A 15 -10.06 -5.90 -6.94
C ASP A 15 -10.86 -5.93 -5.62
N GLY A 16 -10.37 -5.25 -4.56
CA GLY A 16 -11.09 -5.08 -3.30
C GLY A 16 -10.33 -5.52 -2.05
N PHE A 17 -11.09 -5.87 -1.01
CA PHE A 17 -10.53 -6.36 0.26
C PHE A 17 -10.41 -7.87 0.28
N HIS A 18 -9.22 -8.34 0.64
CA HIS A 18 -8.86 -9.74 0.77
C HIS A 18 -8.45 -10.07 2.20
N PRO A 19 -8.62 -11.33 2.65
CA PRO A 19 -8.03 -11.77 3.90
C PRO A 19 -6.51 -11.67 3.84
N LEU A 20 -5.86 -11.37 4.97
CA LEU A 20 -4.41 -11.48 5.11
C LEU A 20 -4.01 -12.96 5.03
N VAL A 21 -3.51 -13.37 3.87
CA VAL A 21 -3.17 -14.79 3.58
C VAL A 21 -1.72 -15.14 3.86
N ASP A 22 -0.84 -14.15 3.83
CA ASP A 22 0.60 -14.30 4.05
C ASP A 22 1.13 -13.12 4.86
N GLU A 23 2.15 -13.35 5.69
CA GLU A 23 2.88 -12.32 6.43
C GLU A 23 4.14 -11.92 5.65
N ALA A 24 4.53 -10.65 5.73
CA ALA A 24 5.74 -10.21 5.07
C ALA A 24 6.97 -10.84 5.72
N GLU A 25 7.93 -11.27 4.90
CA GLU A 25 9.17 -11.86 5.39
C GLU A 25 10.04 -10.84 6.12
N GLU A 26 9.86 -9.56 5.77
CA GLU A 26 10.52 -8.42 6.37
C GLU A 26 9.55 -7.25 6.43
N THR A 27 9.57 -6.52 7.54
CA THR A 27 8.85 -5.25 7.68
C THR A 27 9.85 -4.13 7.87
N LEU A 28 10.03 -3.30 6.85
CA LEU A 28 10.93 -2.16 6.87
C LEU A 28 10.26 -0.98 7.57
N ALA A 29 10.99 -0.36 8.48
CA ALA A 29 10.56 0.88 9.09
C ALA A 29 10.68 2.04 8.08
N PRO A 30 9.88 3.11 8.18
CA PRO A 30 9.96 4.24 7.25
C PRO A 30 11.30 5.00 7.32
N ASP A 31 12.05 4.82 8.40
CA ASP A 31 13.40 5.35 8.61
C ASP A 31 14.52 4.36 8.25
N THR A 32 14.20 3.18 7.68
CA THR A 32 15.20 2.23 7.20
C THR A 32 16.17 2.91 6.21
N PRO A 33 17.49 2.81 6.44
CA PRO A 33 18.48 3.39 5.53
C PRO A 33 18.40 2.78 4.13
N LEU A 34 18.52 3.62 3.09
CA LEU A 34 18.46 3.16 1.70
C LEU A 34 19.58 2.18 1.34
N ALA A 35 20.73 2.26 2.04
CA ALA A 35 21.84 1.34 1.87
C ALA A 35 21.50 -0.09 2.29
N ASP A 36 20.55 -0.24 3.23
CA ASP A 36 20.13 -1.54 3.74
C ASP A 36 19.03 -2.16 2.86
N LEU A 37 18.56 -1.49 1.81
CA LEU A 37 17.54 -2.07 0.93
C LEU A 37 18.08 -3.21 0.07
N GLU A 38 19.36 -3.19 -0.28
CA GLU A 38 20.00 -4.19 -1.15
C GLU A 38 19.93 -5.59 -0.56
N GLN A 39 20.13 -5.71 0.75
CA GLN A 39 20.05 -6.99 1.46
C GLN A 39 18.64 -7.58 1.48
N HIS A 40 17.58 -6.80 1.22
CA HIS A 40 16.20 -7.31 1.22
C HIS A 40 15.70 -7.72 -0.18
N LEU A 41 16.44 -7.42 -1.24
CA LEU A 41 15.99 -7.66 -2.63
C LEU A 41 15.72 -9.13 -2.98
N HIS A 42 16.23 -10.07 -2.18
CA HIS A 42 16.07 -11.51 -2.38
C HIS A 42 14.74 -12.06 -1.83
N ARG A 43 13.95 -11.25 -1.13
CA ARG A 43 12.69 -11.66 -0.48
C ARG A 43 11.54 -11.63 -1.48
N ASP A 44 10.57 -12.52 -1.30
CA ASP A 44 9.36 -12.59 -2.12
C ASP A 44 8.30 -11.57 -1.68
N LEU A 45 8.27 -11.21 -0.39
CA LEU A 45 7.32 -10.25 0.19
C LEU A 45 7.99 -9.35 1.23
N ILE A 46 7.98 -8.04 0.98
CA ILE A 46 8.45 -7.01 1.91
C ILE A 46 7.29 -6.10 2.28
N ALA A 47 7.06 -5.91 3.57
CA ALA A 47 6.18 -4.88 4.10
C ALA A 47 6.97 -3.61 4.42
N ILE A 48 6.34 -2.46 4.27
CA ILE A 48 6.85 -1.17 4.75
C ILE A 48 5.84 -0.63 5.75
N ASP A 49 6.31 -0.31 6.96
CA ASP A 49 5.46 0.21 8.02
C ASP A 49 5.15 1.72 7.80
N PHE A 50 3.88 2.05 7.96
CA PHE A 50 3.34 3.40 7.92
C PHE A 50 2.75 3.72 9.30
N PRO A 51 3.56 4.22 10.24
CA PRO A 51 3.13 4.48 11.61
C PRO A 51 2.13 5.65 11.69
N SER A 52 2.16 6.56 10.71
CA SER A 52 1.28 7.72 10.62
C SER A 52 0.91 8.05 9.18
N PHE A 53 -0.28 8.64 8.99
CA PHE A 53 -0.80 9.04 7.69
C PHE A 53 0.04 10.11 6.99
N SER A 54 0.85 10.87 7.73
CA SER A 54 1.72 11.92 7.18
C SER A 54 3.13 11.44 6.83
N ASP A 55 3.43 10.15 7.04
CA ASP A 55 4.79 9.65 6.81
C ASP A 55 4.99 9.27 5.34
N GLY A 56 5.48 10.23 4.55
CA GLY A 56 5.77 10.03 3.14
C GLY A 56 6.98 9.13 2.86
N ARG A 57 7.79 8.78 3.88
CA ARG A 57 9.07 8.09 3.67
C ARG A 57 8.89 6.66 3.18
N GLY A 58 7.83 5.97 3.61
CA GLY A 58 7.53 4.62 3.13
C GLY A 58 7.31 4.56 1.61
N PHE A 59 6.77 5.62 0.99
CA PHE A 59 6.65 5.71 -0.47
C PHE A 59 8.01 5.83 -1.16
N SER A 60 8.94 6.59 -0.55
CA SER A 60 10.31 6.71 -1.06
C SER A 60 11.06 5.38 -0.98
N LEU A 61 10.87 4.61 0.10
CA LEU A 61 11.44 3.26 0.23
C LEU A 61 10.93 2.32 -0.86
N ALA A 62 9.61 2.25 -1.06
CA ALA A 62 9.01 1.41 -2.09
C ALA A 62 9.51 1.76 -3.49
N ARG A 63 9.50 3.06 -3.81
CA ARG A 63 10.04 3.54 -5.09
C ARG A 63 11.49 3.12 -5.26
N ARG A 64 12.31 3.27 -4.22
CA ARG A 64 13.73 2.92 -4.28
C ARG A 64 13.95 1.42 -4.48
N LEU A 65 13.19 0.57 -3.79
CA LEU A 65 13.21 -0.88 -4.00
C LEU A 65 12.89 -1.24 -5.47
N ARG A 66 11.88 -0.60 -6.06
CA ARG A 66 11.55 -0.79 -7.48
C ARG A 66 12.64 -0.27 -8.42
N GLU A 67 13.23 0.89 -8.15
CA GLU A 67 14.38 1.42 -8.91
C GLU A 67 15.59 0.47 -8.85
N MET A 68 15.79 -0.24 -7.73
CA MET A 68 16.84 -1.24 -7.54
C MET A 68 16.53 -2.59 -8.21
N GLY A 69 15.34 -2.74 -8.81
CA GLY A 69 14.94 -3.94 -9.52
C GLY A 69 14.25 -4.99 -8.64
N TYR A 70 13.71 -4.63 -7.48
CA TYR A 70 12.91 -5.53 -6.64
C TYR A 70 11.68 -6.03 -7.40
N LYS A 71 11.61 -7.36 -7.60
CA LYS A 71 10.52 -8.05 -8.31
C LYS A 71 9.50 -8.72 -7.39
N GLY A 72 9.79 -8.80 -6.10
CA GLY A 72 8.85 -9.35 -5.13
C GLY A 72 7.64 -8.45 -4.91
N ARG A 73 6.78 -8.89 -4.01
CA ARG A 73 5.58 -8.16 -3.57
C ARG A 73 5.96 -7.09 -2.56
N LEU A 74 5.44 -5.88 -2.75
CA LEU A 74 5.54 -4.78 -1.79
C LEU A 74 4.19 -4.58 -1.11
N ARG A 75 4.17 -4.68 0.22
CA ARG A 75 2.99 -4.41 1.04
C ARG A 75 3.19 -3.13 1.84
N ALA A 76 2.22 -2.22 1.81
CA ALA A 76 2.19 -1.15 2.81
C ALA A 76 1.46 -1.67 4.05
N SER A 77 2.12 -1.68 5.21
CA SER A 77 1.51 -2.05 6.47
C SER A 77 1.30 -0.83 7.35
N GLY A 78 0.22 -0.79 8.13
CA GLY A 78 -0.03 0.28 9.11
C GLY A 78 -1.26 1.13 8.81
N ARG A 79 -1.15 2.45 9.02
CA ARG A 79 -2.28 3.40 9.00
C ARG A 79 -2.46 4.09 7.64
N LEU A 80 -2.40 3.34 6.54
CA LEU A 80 -2.72 3.86 5.23
C LEU A 80 -4.25 4.01 5.04
N ILE A 81 -4.65 4.95 4.20
CA ILE A 81 -6.05 5.22 3.86
C ILE A 81 -6.28 5.12 2.34
N ALA A 82 -7.54 4.98 1.92
CA ALA A 82 -7.90 4.83 0.51
C ALA A 82 -7.38 5.98 -0.38
N ASP A 83 -7.34 7.20 0.15
CA ASP A 83 -6.79 8.36 -0.57
C ASP A 83 -5.30 8.18 -0.94
N GLN A 84 -4.53 7.52 -0.06
CA GLN A 84 -3.12 7.22 -0.28
C GLN A 84 -2.89 5.93 -1.09
N PHE A 85 -3.91 5.08 -1.23
CA PHE A 85 -3.82 3.82 -1.97
C PHE A 85 -3.40 4.03 -3.43
N ALA A 86 -3.97 5.05 -4.09
CA ALA A 86 -3.62 5.41 -5.46
C ALA A 86 -2.12 5.77 -5.59
N MET A 87 -1.59 6.51 -4.61
CA MET A 87 -0.17 6.85 -4.56
C MET A 87 0.70 5.63 -4.26
N ALA A 88 0.27 4.77 -3.34
CA ALA A 88 0.98 3.53 -3.00
C ALA A 88 1.18 2.66 -4.25
N ARG A 89 0.12 2.45 -5.02
CA ARG A 89 0.17 1.73 -6.30
C ARG A 89 1.12 2.38 -7.30
N ARG A 90 1.10 3.72 -7.42
CA ARG A 90 1.97 4.47 -8.34
C ARG A 90 3.46 4.32 -8.03
N VAL A 91 3.85 4.24 -6.76
CA VAL A 91 5.26 4.05 -6.38
C VAL A 91 5.70 2.59 -6.43
N GLY A 92 4.74 1.67 -6.57
CA GLY A 92 4.99 0.26 -6.79
C GLY A 92 4.62 -0.66 -5.63
N PHE A 93 3.78 -0.24 -4.68
CA PHE A 93 3.14 -1.19 -3.76
C PHE A 93 2.14 -2.08 -4.52
N ASP A 94 2.17 -3.38 -4.27
CA ASP A 94 1.21 -4.33 -4.84
C ASP A 94 -0.08 -4.37 -4.04
N GLU A 95 0.03 -4.24 -2.71
CA GLU A 95 -1.05 -4.43 -1.74
C GLU A 95 -0.87 -3.57 -0.50
N VAL A 96 -1.96 -3.30 0.21
CA VAL A 96 -1.96 -2.48 1.43
C VAL A 96 -2.72 -3.19 2.53
N GLU A 97 -2.07 -3.43 3.66
CA GLU A 97 -2.73 -3.91 4.88
C GLU A 97 -3.49 -2.75 5.51
N VAL A 98 -4.80 -2.95 5.69
CA VAL A 98 -5.75 -1.97 6.20
C VAL A 98 -6.23 -2.43 7.57
N ALA A 99 -6.07 -1.55 8.55
CA ALA A 99 -6.59 -1.78 9.89
C ALA A 99 -8.13 -1.81 9.88
N PRO A 100 -8.78 -2.63 10.72
CA PRO A 100 -10.23 -2.79 10.73
C PRO A 100 -10.98 -1.48 11.02
N ASP A 101 -10.41 -0.56 11.79
CA ASP A 101 -11.01 0.76 12.03
C ASP A 101 -11.03 1.63 10.76
N ILE A 102 -10.02 1.52 9.90
CA ILE A 102 -9.99 2.19 8.61
C ILE A 102 -10.93 1.50 7.63
N ALA A 103 -10.92 0.18 7.55
CA ALA A 103 -11.80 -0.59 6.67
C ALA A 103 -13.29 -0.35 7.00
N ALA A 104 -13.63 -0.20 8.28
CA ALA A 104 -14.98 0.14 8.72
C ALA A 104 -15.39 1.57 8.33
N ARG A 105 -14.44 2.52 8.31
CA ARG A 105 -14.69 3.92 7.93
C ARG A 105 -14.64 4.14 6.41
N GLN A 106 -13.86 3.33 5.71
CA GLN A 106 -13.56 3.41 4.29
C GLN A 106 -13.80 2.02 3.68
N PRO A 107 -15.05 1.72 3.29
CA PRO A 107 -15.40 0.41 2.75
C PRO A 107 -14.64 0.14 1.44
N GLN A 108 -14.56 -1.14 1.04
CA GLN A 108 -13.80 -1.60 -0.14
C GLN A 108 -14.08 -0.79 -1.40
N ASP A 109 -15.32 -0.33 -1.60
CA ASP A 109 -15.73 0.45 -2.78
C ASP A 109 -14.93 1.75 -2.91
N GLN A 110 -14.61 2.39 -1.78
CA GLN A 110 -13.78 3.59 -1.75
C GLN A 110 -12.33 3.29 -2.13
N TRP A 111 -11.82 2.10 -1.82
CA TRP A 111 -10.47 1.68 -2.18
C TRP A 111 -10.38 1.33 -3.67
N ILE A 112 -11.35 0.56 -4.18
CA ILE A 112 -11.46 0.21 -5.61
C ILE A 112 -11.58 1.48 -6.45
N ALA A 113 -12.48 2.40 -6.10
CA ALA A 113 -12.66 3.66 -6.81
C ALA A 113 -11.38 4.52 -6.86
N ARG A 114 -10.50 4.40 -5.85
CA ARG A 114 -9.20 5.08 -5.84
C ARG A 114 -8.10 4.29 -6.55
N ALA A 115 -8.21 2.97 -6.63
CA ALA A 115 -7.37 2.12 -7.47
C ALA A 115 -7.53 2.49 -8.95
N ASP A 116 -8.78 2.60 -9.39
CA ASP A 116 -9.17 2.96 -10.77
C ASP A 116 -8.80 4.40 -11.17
N TRP A 117 -8.52 5.27 -10.19
CA TRP A 117 -8.12 6.66 -10.46
C TRP A 117 -6.80 6.78 -11.23
N GLN A 118 -6.10 5.67 -11.50
CA GLN A 118 -5.07 5.59 -12.54
C GLN A 118 -5.53 6.13 -13.91
N ALA A 119 -6.84 6.25 -14.19
CA ALA A 119 -7.37 6.80 -15.44
C ALA A 119 -7.74 8.30 -15.43
N TYR A 120 -8.01 8.94 -14.28
CA TYR A 120 -8.47 10.34 -14.29
C TYR A 120 -7.29 11.30 -14.06
N ASP A 121 -6.50 11.38 -15.11
CA ASP A 121 -5.63 12.48 -15.50
C ASP A 121 -6.10 13.83 -14.95
N HIS A 122 -5.44 14.34 -13.90
CA HIS A 122 -5.68 15.69 -13.39
C HIS A 122 -4.99 16.77 -14.25
N ARG A 123 -4.71 16.46 -15.53
CA ARG A 123 -4.08 17.35 -16.51
C ARG A 123 -4.97 17.68 -17.71
N ALA A 124 -6.26 17.33 -17.68
CA ALA A 124 -7.19 17.58 -18.78
C ALA A 124 -8.15 18.78 -18.63
N THR A 125 -7.97 19.69 -17.66
CA THR A 125 -8.86 20.87 -17.58
C THR A 125 -8.21 22.12 -16.97
N LEU A 126 -7.20 22.68 -17.65
CA LEU A 126 -6.89 24.12 -17.59
C LEU A 126 -6.23 24.55 -18.93
N ALA A 127 -6.95 24.33 -20.02
CA ALA A 127 -6.70 24.96 -21.32
C ALA A 127 -8.01 24.87 -22.13
N GLY A 128 -8.88 25.86 -21.94
CA GLY A 128 -10.16 26.02 -22.64
C GLY A 128 -10.74 27.37 -22.31
#